data_AF-A0A0F2LRA8-F1
#
_entry.id   AF-A0A0F2LRA8-F1
#
_cell.length_a   1.000
_cell.length_b   1.000
_cell.length_c   1.000
_cell.angle_alpha   90.00
_cell.angle_beta   90.00
_cell.angle_gamma   90.00
#
_symmetry.space_group_name_H-M   'P 1'
#
loop_
_entity.id
_entity.type
_entity.pdbx_description
1 polymer ?
#
loop_
_entity_poly.entity_id
_entity_poly.type
_entity_poly.pdbx_seq_one_letter_code
_entity_poly.pdbx_strand_id
1 'polypeptide(L)'
;SKEGYEHFMLKEIYESPEAVMDTIYGMDNDRTVEEVVKRLEESKRVIVVAAGTSYHAGLYFSMLLQRYGYTSIPVVASEFYNVKTNPDDTVIAISQSGETLDVILAIRRFKEYGSLVVSLTNVIESAVARESDFKLYTRAGPEIGVAATKTFTSQLGALVYLWAKLVGEKVNLEKVGEVIRGSLNLSGEARKVGEELSKKENAYYLGRGLGVPLAMEGALKIKEIAYIHAEAYPAGESKHGPIALVSKGFPVVFVNTGELFEELQSNVQEMKARGAVTFGISVNRKLNTDREILLNVEDERLNPFAVAPIIQLIAYYASVSRGLNPDRPRNLAKTVTVE
;
A
#
# COMPACT_ATOMS: atom_id res chain seq x y z
N SER A 1 20.32 -14.29 3.52
CA SER A 1 20.41 -15.21 2.37
C SER A 1 19.04 -15.24 1.69
N LYS A 2 18.78 -16.11 0.70
CA LYS A 2 17.40 -16.42 0.26
C LYS A 2 16.69 -17.44 1.16
N GLU A 3 17.42 -18.12 2.05
CA GLU A 3 16.86 -19.00 3.11
C GLU A 3 15.83 -20.03 2.62
N GLY A 4 16.08 -20.62 1.44
CA GLY A 4 15.24 -21.67 0.85
C GLY A 4 14.16 -21.17 -0.12
N TYR A 5 13.89 -19.86 -0.17
CA TYR A 5 13.00 -19.28 -1.18
C TYR A 5 13.72 -19.10 -2.53
N GLU A 6 12.97 -19.22 -3.63
CA GLU A 6 13.50 -19.01 -5.00
C GLU A 6 13.93 -17.55 -5.23
N HIS A 7 13.19 -16.61 -4.64
CA HIS A 7 13.30 -15.18 -4.86
C HIS A 7 13.33 -14.43 -3.52
N PHE A 8 14.10 -13.34 -3.48
CA PHE A 8 14.12 -12.39 -2.38
C PHE A 8 12.71 -11.82 -2.14
N MET A 9 12.03 -11.39 -3.21
CA MET A 9 10.65 -10.90 -3.10
C MET A 9 9.70 -11.92 -2.46
N LEU A 10 9.82 -13.22 -2.77
CA LEU A 10 8.96 -14.24 -2.17
C LEU A 10 9.27 -14.43 -0.67
N LYS A 11 10.55 -14.47 -0.29
CA LYS A 11 10.98 -14.49 1.11
C LYS A 11 10.37 -13.32 1.88
N GLU A 12 10.44 -12.14 1.31
CA GLU A 12 10.02 -10.88 1.95
C GLU A 12 8.51 -10.80 2.13
N ILE A 13 7.71 -11.29 1.18
CA ILE A 13 6.27 -11.49 1.36
C ILE A 13 6.00 -12.41 2.56
N TYR A 14 6.73 -13.52 2.69
CA TYR A 14 6.54 -14.48 3.79
C TYR A 14 7.11 -14.00 5.14
N GLU A 15 8.04 -13.05 5.16
CA GLU A 15 8.54 -12.35 6.36
C GLU A 15 7.60 -11.25 6.86
N SER A 16 6.57 -10.88 6.09
CA SER A 16 5.65 -9.81 6.46
C SER A 16 4.94 -9.98 7.81
N PRO A 17 4.55 -11.17 8.30
CA PRO A 17 3.95 -11.30 9.63
C PRO A 17 4.88 -10.81 10.74
N GLU A 18 6.13 -11.26 10.73
CA GLU A 18 7.15 -10.89 11.70
C GLU A 18 7.57 -9.42 11.54
N ALA A 19 7.85 -8.97 10.31
CA ALA A 19 8.31 -7.60 10.03
C ALA A 19 7.29 -6.52 10.46
N VAL A 20 5.99 -6.79 10.31
CA VAL A 20 4.93 -5.86 10.75
C VAL A 20 4.76 -5.90 12.27
N MET A 21 4.92 -7.06 12.91
CA MET A 21 4.92 -7.14 14.38
C MET A 21 6.12 -6.41 15.00
N ASP A 22 7.31 -6.54 14.41
CA ASP A 22 8.50 -5.77 14.81
C ASP A 22 8.30 -4.26 14.62
N THR A 23 7.56 -3.85 13.58
CA THR A 23 7.14 -2.46 13.39
C THR A 23 6.26 -1.98 14.54
N ILE A 24 5.18 -2.71 14.83
CA ILE A 24 4.18 -2.33 15.83
C ILE A 24 4.80 -2.30 17.24
N TYR A 25 5.60 -3.32 17.59
CA TYR A 25 6.35 -3.35 18.85
C TYR A 25 7.39 -2.23 18.92
N GLY A 26 8.07 -1.94 17.81
CA GLY A 26 9.00 -0.83 17.71
C GLY A 26 8.35 0.53 17.95
N MET A 27 7.12 0.74 17.46
CA MET A 27 6.32 1.94 17.65
C MET A 27 5.76 2.07 19.08
N ASP A 28 5.33 0.97 19.71
CA ASP A 28 4.78 1.00 21.08
C ASP A 28 5.84 1.24 22.17
N ASN A 29 7.10 0.94 21.88
CA ASN A 29 8.22 1.25 22.76
C ASN A 29 8.92 2.59 22.45
N ASP A 30 8.46 3.36 21.45
CA ASP A 30 9.09 4.61 21.02
C ASP A 30 8.28 5.84 21.48
N ARG A 31 8.81 6.55 22.48
CA ARG A 31 8.18 7.76 23.06
C ARG A 31 7.97 8.88 22.03
N THR A 32 8.74 8.88 20.95
CA THR A 32 8.56 9.83 19.83
C THR A 32 7.14 9.74 19.25
N VAL A 33 6.48 8.57 19.31
CA VAL A 33 5.11 8.42 18.82
C VAL A 33 4.11 9.24 19.63
N GLU A 34 4.29 9.39 20.95
CA GLU A 34 3.41 10.25 21.77
C GLU A 34 3.56 11.73 21.41
N GLU A 35 4.78 12.16 21.06
CA GLU A 35 5.07 13.53 20.62
C GLU A 35 4.48 13.81 19.23
N VAL A 36 4.61 12.84 18.31
CA VAL A 36 3.98 12.89 16.98
C VAL A 36 2.46 12.91 17.08
N VAL A 37 1.84 12.09 17.94
CA VAL A 37 0.38 12.09 18.15
C VAL A 37 -0.09 13.46 18.62
N LYS A 38 0.49 14.03 19.68
CA LYS A 38 0.15 15.38 20.17
C LYS A 38 0.29 16.44 19.08
N ARG A 39 1.39 16.39 18.31
CA ARG A 39 1.61 17.33 17.21
C ARG A 39 0.59 17.17 16.07
N LEU A 40 0.02 15.97 15.88
CA LEU A 40 -1.06 15.73 14.91
C LEU A 40 -2.43 16.18 15.43
N GLU A 41 -2.72 16.04 16.73
CA GLU A 41 -3.92 16.60 17.37
C GLU A 41 -3.99 18.13 17.23
N GLU A 42 -2.84 18.80 17.38
CA GLU A 42 -2.69 20.25 17.22
C GLU A 42 -2.61 20.72 15.76
N SER A 43 -2.56 19.80 14.79
CA SER A 43 -2.27 20.14 13.39
C SER A 43 -3.51 20.63 12.64
N LYS A 44 -3.39 21.78 11.95
CA LYS A 44 -4.47 22.26 11.07
C LYS A 44 -4.62 21.38 9.83
N ARG A 45 -3.50 20.85 9.29
CA ARG A 45 -3.49 19.96 8.12
C ARG A 45 -2.32 18.98 8.22
N VAL A 46 -2.59 17.73 7.87
CA VAL A 46 -1.59 16.67 7.77
C VAL A 46 -1.23 16.47 6.31
N ILE A 47 0.00 16.82 5.93
CA ILE A 47 0.51 16.70 4.56
C ILE A 47 1.28 15.40 4.45
N VAL A 48 0.80 14.42 3.68
CA VAL A 48 1.41 13.09 3.61
C VAL A 48 2.15 12.94 2.30
N VAL A 49 3.48 13.02 2.32
CA VAL A 49 4.32 13.09 1.11
C VAL A 49 5.17 11.82 0.94
N ALA A 50 5.09 11.20 -0.23
CA ALA A 50 5.78 9.95 -0.54
C ALA A 50 5.79 9.65 -2.05
N ALA A 51 6.53 8.61 -2.47
CA ALA A 51 6.58 8.14 -3.85
C ALA A 51 6.21 6.65 -3.98
N GLY A 52 5.66 6.25 -5.13
CA GLY A 52 5.37 4.85 -5.48
C GLY A 52 4.55 4.10 -4.43
N THR A 53 4.99 2.90 -4.06
CA THR A 53 4.36 2.08 -3.01
C THR A 53 4.19 2.80 -1.67
N SER A 54 5.14 3.65 -1.27
CA SER A 54 5.01 4.44 -0.03
C SER A 54 3.94 5.53 -0.15
N TYR A 55 3.66 6.04 -1.36
CA TYR A 55 2.50 6.90 -1.60
C TYR A 55 1.17 6.15 -1.45
N HIS A 56 1.08 4.88 -1.85
CA HIS A 56 -0.14 4.08 -1.60
C HIS A 56 -0.41 3.89 -0.10
N ALA A 57 0.62 3.67 0.71
CA ALA A 57 0.49 3.60 2.17
C ALA A 57 0.08 4.97 2.77
N GLY A 58 0.69 6.06 2.30
CA GLY A 58 0.35 7.42 2.71
C GLY A 58 -1.06 7.87 2.30
N LEU A 59 -1.54 7.44 1.14
CA LEU A 59 -2.91 7.66 0.68
C LEU A 59 -3.91 6.91 1.56
N TYR A 60 -3.63 5.64 1.89
CA TYR A 60 -4.44 4.86 2.82
C TYR A 60 -4.57 5.55 4.19
N PHE A 61 -3.45 6.01 4.76
CA PHE A 61 -3.43 6.78 6.01
C PHE A 61 -4.19 8.11 5.89
N SER A 62 -4.03 8.83 4.79
CA SER A 62 -4.76 10.09 4.55
C SER A 62 -6.28 9.87 4.52
N MET A 63 -6.74 8.76 3.93
CA MET A 63 -8.16 8.40 3.91
C MET A 63 -8.68 7.99 5.30
N LEU A 64 -7.87 7.34 6.14
CA LEU A 64 -8.22 7.08 7.55
C LEU A 64 -8.37 8.38 8.33
N LEU A 65 -7.42 9.31 8.19
CA LEU A 65 -7.47 10.64 8.84
C LEU A 65 -8.73 11.42 8.45
N GLN A 66 -9.01 11.52 7.15
CA GLN A 66 -10.17 12.25 6.61
C GLN A 66 -11.51 11.75 7.18
N ARG A 67 -11.65 10.45 7.41
CA ARG A 67 -12.86 9.85 8.00
C ARG A 67 -13.12 10.23 9.45
N TYR A 68 -12.08 10.64 10.16
CA TYR A 68 -12.12 11.08 11.56
C TYR A 68 -12.02 12.62 11.67
N GLY A 69 -12.30 13.34 10.57
CA GLY A 69 -12.40 14.81 10.55
C GLY A 69 -11.07 15.55 10.38
N TYR A 70 -9.94 14.85 10.28
CA TYR A 70 -8.64 15.48 10.05
C TYR A 70 -8.49 15.93 8.59
N THR A 71 -8.03 17.16 8.36
CA THR A 71 -7.68 17.62 7.01
C THR A 71 -6.36 17.00 6.58
N SER A 72 -6.40 15.91 5.82
CA SER A 72 -5.21 15.26 5.26
C SER A 72 -5.07 15.50 3.76
N ILE A 73 -3.86 15.81 3.30
CA ILE A 73 -3.51 16.07 1.90
C ILE A 73 -2.41 15.08 1.48
N PRO A 74 -2.73 14.00 0.74
CA PRO A 74 -1.73 13.11 0.16
C PRO A 74 -1.04 13.78 -1.03
N VAL A 75 0.29 13.70 -1.10
CA VAL A 75 1.14 14.37 -2.09
C VAL A 75 2.11 13.35 -2.71
N VAL A 76 2.05 13.19 -4.02
CA VAL A 76 3.10 12.49 -4.77
C VAL A 76 4.36 13.34 -4.69
N ALA A 77 5.48 12.77 -4.22
CA ALA A 77 6.64 13.54 -3.82
C ALA A 77 7.20 14.46 -4.92
N SER A 78 7.24 14.01 -6.18
CA SER A 78 7.69 14.82 -7.31
C SER A 78 6.81 16.07 -7.56
N GLU A 79 5.55 16.04 -7.13
CA GLU A 79 4.53 17.08 -7.32
C GLU A 79 4.41 18.05 -6.13
N PHE A 80 5.38 18.04 -5.21
CA PHE A 80 5.36 18.82 -3.96
C PHE A 80 5.14 20.33 -4.15
N TYR A 81 5.57 20.87 -5.29
CA TYR A 81 5.46 22.29 -5.64
C TYR A 81 4.00 22.79 -5.76
N ASN A 82 3.04 21.89 -5.95
CA ASN A 82 1.61 22.21 -5.96
C ASN A 82 1.04 22.53 -4.56
N VAL A 83 1.77 22.21 -3.49
CA VAL A 83 1.33 22.39 -2.11
C VAL A 83 2.16 23.48 -1.41
N LYS A 84 1.48 24.44 -0.79
CA LYS A 84 2.08 25.37 0.17
C LYS A 84 1.65 24.97 1.56
N THR A 85 2.64 24.73 2.42
CA THR A 85 2.44 24.42 3.83
C THR A 85 2.65 25.68 4.67
N ASN A 86 2.41 25.60 5.98
CA ASN A 86 2.60 26.67 6.96
C ASN A 86 2.97 26.07 8.33
N PRO A 87 3.36 26.88 9.34
CA PRO A 87 3.81 26.36 10.64
C PRO A 87 2.78 25.52 11.42
N ASP A 88 1.48 25.75 11.20
CA ASP A 88 0.41 24.98 11.86
C ASP A 88 0.22 23.59 11.24
N ASP A 89 0.73 23.35 10.03
CA ASP A 89 0.68 22.04 9.35
C ASP A 89 1.76 21.08 9.85
N THR A 90 1.45 19.78 9.79
CA THR A 90 2.40 18.68 10.04
C THR A 90 2.64 17.92 8.75
N VAL A 91 3.90 17.67 8.39
CA VAL A 91 4.26 16.82 7.24
C VAL A 91 4.59 15.42 7.75
N ILE A 92 4.00 14.39 7.14
CA ILE A 92 4.42 13.00 7.27
C ILE A 92 5.13 12.58 5.97
N ALA A 93 6.44 12.42 6.03
CA ALA A 93 7.26 12.02 4.89
C ALA A 93 7.58 10.52 4.94
N ILE A 94 7.12 9.74 3.96
CA ILE A 94 7.23 8.27 3.97
C ILE A 94 8.20 7.81 2.87
N SER A 95 9.27 7.12 3.25
CA SER A 95 10.25 6.57 2.30
C SER A 95 10.91 5.32 2.87
N GLN A 96 10.83 4.19 2.16
CA GLN A 96 11.48 2.94 2.58
C GLN A 96 12.98 3.13 2.79
N SER A 97 13.67 3.66 1.77
CA SER A 97 15.12 3.86 1.79
C SER A 97 15.53 5.05 2.63
N GLY A 98 14.66 6.07 2.75
CA GLY A 98 14.99 7.37 3.30
C GLY A 98 15.97 8.19 2.44
N GLU A 99 16.23 7.77 1.20
CA GLU A 99 17.17 8.40 0.25
C GLU A 99 16.47 8.82 -1.06
N THR A 100 15.12 8.78 -1.09
CA THR A 100 14.33 9.19 -2.27
C THR A 100 14.41 10.70 -2.49
N LEU A 101 15.02 11.13 -3.59
CA LEU A 101 15.36 12.54 -3.83
C LEU A 101 14.14 13.48 -3.76
N ASP A 102 13.04 13.15 -4.44
CA ASP A 102 11.81 13.97 -4.42
C ASP A 102 11.26 14.19 -3.00
N VAL A 103 11.35 13.17 -2.14
CA VAL A 103 10.87 13.27 -0.75
C VAL A 103 11.78 14.22 0.05
N ILE A 104 13.09 14.18 -0.18
CA ILE A 104 14.06 15.10 0.44
C ILE A 104 13.81 16.55 -0.03
N LEU A 105 13.59 16.76 -1.33
CA LEU A 105 13.27 18.08 -1.88
C LEU A 105 11.95 18.64 -1.32
N ALA A 106 10.92 17.80 -1.21
CA ALA A 106 9.65 18.16 -0.59
C ALA A 106 9.80 18.55 0.88
N ILE A 107 10.55 17.76 1.68
CA ILE A 107 10.85 18.05 3.08
C ILE A 107 11.50 19.44 3.22
N ARG A 108 12.59 19.69 2.47
CA ARG A 108 13.29 20.99 2.50
C ARG A 108 12.33 22.14 2.21
N ARG A 109 11.50 22.00 1.17
CA ARG A 109 10.56 23.05 0.78
C ARG A 109 9.47 23.29 1.82
N PHE A 110 8.96 22.26 2.48
CA PHE A 110 7.94 22.43 3.53
C PHE A 110 8.54 23.00 4.83
N LYS A 111 9.82 22.71 5.12
CA LYS A 111 10.56 23.36 6.23
C LYS A 111 10.88 24.82 5.95
N GLU A 112 11.12 25.23 4.70
CA GLU A 112 11.21 26.65 4.32
C GLU A 112 9.91 27.43 4.61
N TYR A 113 8.75 26.76 4.57
CA TYR A 113 7.46 27.32 4.99
C TYR A 113 7.18 27.17 6.51
N GLY A 114 8.15 26.68 7.29
CA GLY A 114 8.08 26.54 8.74
C GLY A 114 7.29 25.34 9.26
N SER A 115 6.86 24.41 8.39
CA SER A 115 6.13 23.21 8.81
C SER A 115 7.03 22.20 9.50
N LEU A 116 6.49 21.53 10.51
CA LEU A 116 7.17 20.46 11.23
C LEU A 116 7.08 19.15 10.43
N VAL A 117 8.20 18.42 10.35
CA VAL A 117 8.31 17.18 9.57
C VAL A 117 8.52 15.96 10.45
N VAL A 118 7.69 14.94 10.24
CA VAL A 118 7.84 13.59 10.77
C VAL A 118 8.23 12.67 9.63
N SER A 119 9.35 11.95 9.75
CA SER A 119 9.68 10.89 8.80
C SER A 119 9.17 9.53 9.26
N LEU A 120 8.71 8.70 8.33
CA LEU A 120 8.54 7.25 8.49
C LEU A 120 9.47 6.53 7.51
N THR A 121 10.55 5.93 8.03
CA THR A 121 11.59 5.27 7.19
C THR A 121 11.93 3.87 7.67
N ASN A 122 12.52 3.06 6.80
CA ASN A 122 13.03 1.74 7.20
C ASN A 122 14.53 1.75 7.53
N VAL A 123 15.27 2.73 6.99
CA VAL A 123 16.72 2.89 7.20
C VAL A 123 16.98 3.96 8.26
N ILE A 124 17.58 3.54 9.37
CA ILE A 124 17.94 4.38 10.52
C ILE A 124 18.93 5.48 10.09
N GLU A 125 18.68 6.71 10.51
CA GLU A 125 19.50 7.90 10.21
C GLU A 125 19.81 8.11 8.71
N SER A 126 18.88 7.71 7.84
CA SER A 126 18.83 8.07 6.41
C SER A 126 18.65 9.57 6.16
N ALA A 127 18.85 10.07 4.94
CA ALA A 127 18.73 11.51 4.62
C ALA A 127 17.38 12.11 5.01
N VAL A 128 16.27 11.46 4.64
CA VAL A 128 14.90 11.83 5.06
C VAL A 128 14.76 11.89 6.57
N ALA A 129 15.34 10.92 7.30
CA ALA A 129 15.29 10.88 8.76
C ALA A 129 16.15 12.00 9.40
N ARG A 130 17.32 12.32 8.83
CA ARG A 130 18.21 13.39 9.33
C ARG A 130 17.64 14.79 9.09
N GLU A 131 16.84 14.98 8.04
CA GLU A 131 16.22 16.28 7.73
C GLU A 131 14.87 16.51 8.43
N SER A 132 14.31 15.47 9.05
CA SER A 132 13.03 15.52 9.79
C SER A 132 13.21 15.89 11.27
N ASP A 133 12.16 16.46 11.86
CA ASP A 133 12.13 16.91 13.26
C ASP A 133 11.78 15.76 14.21
N PHE A 134 10.86 14.88 13.80
CA PHE A 134 10.60 13.59 14.43
C PHE A 134 10.90 12.42 13.49
N LYS A 135 11.36 11.30 14.05
CA LYS A 135 11.81 10.12 13.30
C LYS A 135 11.07 8.88 13.79
N LEU A 136 10.30 8.25 12.91
CA LEU A 136 9.64 6.97 13.13
C LEU A 136 10.25 5.93 12.19
N TYR A 137 10.40 4.71 12.71
CA TYR A 137 11.10 3.64 12.00
C TYR A 137 10.23 2.40 11.85
N THR A 138 10.08 1.89 10.63
CA THR A 138 9.34 0.64 10.38
C THR A 138 10.08 -0.60 10.87
N ARG A 139 11.41 -0.60 10.93
CA ARG A 139 12.22 -1.72 11.44
C ARG A 139 11.95 -3.09 10.75
N ALA A 140 11.44 -3.10 9.51
CA ALA A 140 11.04 -4.29 8.75
C ALA A 140 12.21 -5.18 8.26
N GLY A 141 13.41 -4.99 8.83
CA GLY A 141 14.68 -5.53 8.33
C GLY A 141 15.12 -4.93 6.98
N PRO A 142 16.31 -5.30 6.47
CA PRO A 142 16.74 -4.97 5.11
C PRO A 142 15.78 -5.58 4.09
N GLU A 143 15.64 -4.94 2.92
CA GLU A 143 14.78 -5.33 1.78
C GLU A 143 14.72 -6.85 1.52
N ILE A 144 15.37 -7.43 0.52
CA ILE A 144 16.37 -7.01 -0.46
C ILE A 144 15.77 -6.74 -1.86
N GLY A 145 14.62 -7.31 -2.24
CA GLY A 145 13.99 -7.18 -3.56
C GLY A 145 13.74 -5.73 -4.05
N VAL A 146 13.60 -5.53 -5.37
CA VAL A 146 13.40 -4.19 -5.97
C VAL A 146 11.97 -3.70 -5.77
N ALA A 147 10.97 -4.54 -6.01
CA ALA A 147 9.58 -4.22 -5.71
C ALA A 147 9.33 -4.36 -4.20
N ALA A 148 8.94 -3.26 -3.54
CA ALA A 148 8.62 -3.25 -2.11
C ALA A 148 7.51 -4.24 -1.76
N THR A 149 7.65 -4.97 -0.65
CA THR A 149 6.67 -5.96 -0.17
C THR A 149 6.41 -5.84 1.33
N LYS A 150 7.29 -6.38 2.18
CA LYS A 150 7.17 -6.27 3.65
C LYS A 150 7.28 -4.84 4.14
N THR A 151 7.99 -3.96 3.43
CA THR A 151 8.10 -2.56 3.82
C THR A 151 6.80 -1.79 3.58
N PHE A 152 6.00 -2.18 2.58
CA PHE A 152 4.64 -1.65 2.38
C PHE A 152 3.70 -2.04 3.52
N THR A 153 3.66 -3.33 3.87
CA THR A 153 2.83 -3.83 4.97
C THR A 153 3.29 -3.26 6.32
N SER A 154 4.58 -3.06 6.51
CA SER A 154 5.15 -2.41 7.70
C SER A 154 4.83 -0.91 7.76
N GLN A 155 4.85 -0.21 6.62
CA GLN A 155 4.37 1.17 6.54
C GLN A 155 2.87 1.27 6.90
N LEU A 156 2.03 0.37 6.39
CA LEU A 156 0.63 0.26 6.83
C LEU A 156 0.53 -0.04 8.34
N GLY A 157 1.40 -0.89 8.89
CA GLY A 157 1.49 -1.20 10.32
C GLY A 157 1.72 0.03 11.18
N ALA A 158 2.79 0.78 10.89
CA ALA A 158 3.12 2.02 11.59
C ALA A 158 2.03 3.10 11.44
N LEU A 159 1.44 3.25 10.25
CA LEU A 159 0.44 4.27 9.97
C LEU A 159 -0.92 3.95 10.61
N VAL A 160 -1.35 2.68 10.61
CA VAL A 160 -2.58 2.25 11.32
C VAL A 160 -2.37 2.35 12.84
N TYR A 161 -1.19 2.00 13.35
CA TYR A 161 -0.86 2.20 14.77
C TYR A 161 -0.91 3.68 15.16
N LEU A 162 -0.28 4.55 14.36
CA LEU A 162 -0.26 6.00 14.60
C LEU A 162 -1.67 6.61 14.54
N TRP A 163 -2.47 6.23 13.53
CA TRP A 163 -3.87 6.62 13.43
C TRP A 163 -4.67 6.16 14.66
N ALA A 164 -4.54 4.88 15.06
CA ALA A 164 -5.30 4.33 16.18
C ALA A 164 -5.01 5.07 17.50
N LYS A 165 -3.75 5.43 17.77
CA LYS A 165 -3.40 6.27 18.92
C LYS A 165 -3.99 7.68 18.80
N LEU A 166 -3.91 8.30 17.63
CA LEU A 166 -4.42 9.65 17.36
C LEU A 166 -5.95 9.79 17.48
N VAL A 167 -6.71 8.75 17.14
CA VAL A 167 -8.18 8.78 17.24
C VAL A 167 -8.73 8.04 18.47
N GLY A 168 -7.86 7.48 19.32
CA GLY A 168 -8.26 6.71 20.51
C GLY A 168 -8.92 5.35 20.19
N GLU A 169 -8.75 4.83 18.98
CA GLU A 169 -9.35 3.59 18.51
C GLU A 169 -8.64 2.35 19.09
N LYS A 170 -9.44 1.41 19.61
CA LYS A 170 -8.93 0.13 20.14
C LYS A 170 -8.87 -0.91 19.03
N VAL A 171 -7.76 -0.89 18.29
CA VAL A 171 -7.41 -1.89 17.26
C VAL A 171 -6.57 -3.00 17.89
N ASN A 172 -6.93 -4.26 17.67
CA ASN A 172 -6.13 -5.39 18.18
C ASN A 172 -4.94 -5.68 17.25
N LEU A 173 -3.92 -4.83 17.30
CA LEU A 173 -2.76 -4.91 16.41
C LEU A 173 -1.87 -6.14 16.67
N GLU A 174 -2.00 -6.82 17.82
CA GLU A 174 -1.35 -8.10 18.09
C GLU A 174 -1.81 -9.20 17.12
N LYS A 175 -3.02 -9.08 16.56
CA LYS A 175 -3.59 -10.01 15.57
C LYS A 175 -3.07 -9.82 14.15
N VAL A 176 -2.32 -8.76 13.86
CA VAL A 176 -1.84 -8.48 12.49
C VAL A 176 -1.00 -9.62 11.93
N GLY A 177 -0.08 -10.18 12.72
CA GLY A 177 0.72 -11.33 12.30
C GLY A 177 -0.13 -12.58 11.96
N GLU A 178 -1.22 -12.81 12.69
CA GLU A 178 -2.16 -13.92 12.43
C GLU A 178 -2.93 -13.70 11.12
N VAL A 179 -3.42 -12.47 10.90
CA VAL A 179 -4.15 -12.07 9.67
C VAL A 179 -3.26 -12.22 8.42
N ILE A 180 -1.98 -11.80 8.50
CA ILE A 180 -1.03 -11.96 7.39
C ILE A 180 -0.76 -13.45 7.14
N ARG A 181 -0.49 -14.27 8.17
CA ARG A 181 -0.30 -15.73 8.01
C ARG A 181 -1.52 -16.41 7.38
N GLY A 182 -2.74 -16.06 7.83
CA GLY A 182 -3.99 -16.56 7.24
C GLY A 182 -4.11 -16.28 5.74
N SER A 183 -3.56 -15.14 5.30
CA SER A 183 -3.54 -14.73 3.89
C SER A 183 -2.45 -15.48 3.09
N LEU A 184 -1.27 -15.69 3.68
CA LEU A 184 -0.19 -16.49 3.05
C LEU A 184 -0.60 -17.96 2.82
N ASN A 185 -1.48 -18.52 3.67
CA ASN A 185 -2.08 -19.85 3.45
C ASN A 185 -2.93 -19.94 2.17
N LEU A 186 -3.39 -18.80 1.62
CA LEU A 186 -4.13 -18.73 0.35
C LEU A 186 -3.22 -18.50 -0.88
N SER A 187 -1.90 -18.63 -0.72
CA SER A 187 -0.91 -18.55 -1.81
C SER A 187 -1.25 -19.45 -3.01
N GLY A 188 -1.84 -20.62 -2.79
CA GLY A 188 -2.33 -21.50 -3.87
C GLY A 188 -3.46 -20.90 -4.72
N GLU A 189 -4.34 -20.07 -4.14
CA GLU A 189 -5.39 -19.37 -4.88
C GLU A 189 -4.83 -18.11 -5.57
N ALA A 190 -3.97 -17.35 -4.87
CA ALA A 190 -3.23 -16.23 -5.45
C ALA A 190 -2.40 -16.67 -6.68
N ARG A 191 -1.82 -17.87 -6.63
CA ARG A 191 -1.11 -18.49 -7.75
C ARG A 191 -2.00 -18.71 -8.98
N LYS A 192 -3.19 -19.29 -8.81
CA LYS A 192 -4.14 -19.48 -9.94
C LYS A 192 -4.50 -18.16 -10.60
N VAL A 193 -4.75 -17.12 -9.79
CA VAL A 193 -5.05 -15.77 -10.30
C VAL A 193 -3.86 -15.18 -11.04
N GLY A 194 -2.64 -15.28 -10.48
CA GLY A 194 -1.41 -14.84 -11.15
C GLY A 194 -1.13 -15.58 -12.46
N GLU A 195 -1.32 -16.89 -12.50
CA GLU A 195 -1.19 -17.73 -13.70
C GLU A 195 -2.23 -17.39 -14.78
N GLU A 196 -3.47 -17.03 -14.41
CA GLU A 196 -4.49 -16.54 -15.36
C GLU A 196 -4.17 -15.12 -15.88
N LEU A 197 -3.72 -14.21 -15.00
CA LEU A 197 -3.32 -12.86 -15.38
C LEU A 197 -2.04 -12.81 -16.22
N SER A 198 -1.10 -13.75 -16.02
CA SER A 198 0.15 -13.85 -16.82
C SER A 198 -0.08 -13.89 -18.33
N LYS A 199 -1.27 -14.33 -18.77
CA LYS A 199 -1.70 -14.49 -20.16
C LYS A 199 -2.36 -13.23 -20.74
N LYS A 200 -2.23 -12.07 -20.07
CA LYS A 200 -2.94 -10.82 -20.38
C LYS A 200 -1.94 -9.66 -20.45
N GLU A 201 -2.10 -8.77 -21.44
CA GLU A 201 -1.22 -7.60 -21.57
C GLU A 201 -1.71 -6.36 -20.81
N ASN A 202 -3.02 -6.23 -20.58
CA ASN A 202 -3.62 -5.11 -19.86
C ASN A 202 -4.53 -5.64 -18.75
N ALA A 203 -4.67 -4.89 -17.66
CA ALA A 203 -5.60 -5.21 -16.57
C ALA A 203 -6.09 -3.95 -15.83
N TYR A 204 -7.27 -4.05 -15.22
CA TYR A 204 -7.75 -3.06 -14.25
C TYR A 204 -7.73 -3.61 -12.83
N TYR A 205 -7.31 -2.78 -11.87
CA TYR A 205 -7.41 -3.05 -10.43
C TYR A 205 -8.31 -2.00 -9.80
N LEU A 206 -9.48 -2.42 -9.32
CA LEU A 206 -10.56 -1.52 -8.89
C LEU A 206 -10.91 -1.76 -7.43
N GLY A 207 -11.15 -0.69 -6.69
CA GLY A 207 -11.62 -0.74 -5.31
C GLY A 207 -12.61 0.38 -5.00
N ARG A 208 -13.17 0.35 -3.79
CA ARG A 208 -13.97 1.44 -3.22
C ARG A 208 -13.44 1.73 -1.81
N GLY A 209 -13.57 2.97 -1.34
CA GLY A 209 -13.06 3.37 -0.03
C GLY A 209 -11.58 2.99 0.17
N LEU A 210 -11.26 2.37 1.29
CA LEU A 210 -9.90 1.92 1.63
C LEU A 210 -9.37 0.79 0.72
N GLY A 211 -10.21 0.19 -0.13
CA GLY A 211 -9.76 -0.71 -1.19
C GLY A 211 -9.04 -0.01 -2.35
N VAL A 212 -9.19 1.31 -2.54
CA VAL A 212 -8.57 2.03 -3.68
C VAL A 212 -7.03 2.06 -3.59
N PRO A 213 -6.39 2.47 -2.48
CA PRO A 213 -4.92 2.48 -2.40
C PRO A 213 -4.30 1.09 -2.52
N LEU A 214 -5.02 0.06 -2.04
CA LEU A 214 -4.62 -1.35 -2.15
C LEU A 214 -4.74 -1.87 -3.59
N ALA A 215 -5.77 -1.44 -4.33
CA ALA A 215 -5.89 -1.70 -5.76
C ALA A 215 -4.78 -1.01 -6.57
N MET A 216 -4.43 0.23 -6.22
CA MET A 216 -3.31 0.97 -6.81
C MET A 216 -1.97 0.26 -6.57
N GLU A 217 -1.73 -0.25 -5.36
CA GLU A 217 -0.54 -1.06 -5.08
C GLU A 217 -0.53 -2.36 -5.88
N GLY A 218 -1.67 -3.06 -6.00
CA GLY A 218 -1.77 -4.29 -6.79
C GLY A 218 -1.45 -4.07 -8.27
N ALA A 219 -1.95 -2.97 -8.87
CA ALA A 219 -1.60 -2.55 -10.22
C ALA A 219 -0.11 -2.18 -10.35
N LEU A 220 0.47 -1.51 -9.35
CA LEU A 220 1.88 -1.17 -9.36
C LEU A 220 2.77 -2.42 -9.31
N LYS A 221 2.52 -3.36 -8.40
CA LYS A 221 3.29 -4.62 -8.31
C LYS A 221 3.27 -5.38 -9.63
N ILE A 222 2.10 -5.66 -10.20
CA ILE A 222 2.03 -6.48 -11.43
C ILE A 222 2.65 -5.76 -12.65
N LYS A 223 2.67 -4.42 -12.66
CA LYS A 223 3.37 -3.59 -13.65
C LYS A 223 4.89 -3.67 -13.49
N GLU A 224 5.40 -3.56 -12.26
CA GLU A 224 6.83 -3.60 -11.94
C GLU A 224 7.49 -4.93 -12.33
N ILE A 225 6.89 -6.07 -11.96
CA ILE A 225 7.56 -7.38 -12.06
C ILE A 225 7.01 -8.33 -13.12
N ALA A 226 5.74 -8.17 -13.55
CA ALA A 226 5.15 -9.01 -14.60
C ALA A 226 5.01 -8.26 -15.95
N TYR A 227 5.28 -6.95 -15.98
CA TYR A 227 5.13 -6.07 -17.15
C TYR A 227 3.73 -6.12 -17.78
N ILE A 228 2.71 -6.36 -16.98
CA ILE A 228 1.31 -6.22 -17.40
C ILE A 228 0.95 -4.75 -17.25
N HIS A 229 0.33 -4.16 -18.28
CA HIS A 229 -0.15 -2.79 -18.23
C HIS A 229 -1.39 -2.71 -17.33
N ALA A 230 -1.15 -2.60 -16.03
CA ALA A 230 -2.19 -2.48 -15.02
C ALA A 230 -2.45 -1.02 -14.65
N GLU A 231 -3.71 -0.63 -14.70
CA GLU A 231 -4.23 0.67 -14.27
C GLU A 231 -5.18 0.48 -13.09
N ALA A 232 -5.21 1.44 -12.16
CA ALA A 232 -6.08 1.41 -11.00
C ALA A 232 -6.79 2.75 -10.82
N TYR A 233 -8.07 2.68 -10.51
CA TYR A 233 -8.94 3.82 -10.26
C TYR A 233 -10.10 3.41 -9.34
N PRO A 234 -10.80 4.36 -8.68
CA PRO A 234 -11.98 4.04 -7.88
C PRO A 234 -13.06 3.41 -8.76
N ALA A 235 -13.63 2.27 -8.37
CA ALA A 235 -14.52 1.49 -9.25
C ALA A 235 -15.77 2.28 -9.73
N GLY A 236 -16.18 3.31 -8.99
CA GLY A 236 -17.24 4.25 -9.39
C GLY A 236 -16.94 5.01 -10.70
N GLU A 237 -15.66 5.32 -10.96
CA GLU A 237 -15.23 6.11 -12.13
C GLU A 237 -15.30 5.33 -13.45
N SER A 238 -15.60 4.02 -13.41
CA SER A 238 -15.65 3.15 -14.60
C SER A 238 -16.46 3.77 -15.74
N LYS A 239 -17.67 4.28 -15.46
CA LYS A 239 -18.57 4.89 -16.44
C LYS A 239 -18.09 6.22 -17.02
N HIS A 240 -17.10 6.85 -16.40
CA HIS A 240 -16.61 8.18 -16.77
C HIS A 240 -15.48 8.14 -17.81
N GLY A 241 -15.19 6.96 -18.37
CA GLY A 241 -14.25 6.78 -19.49
C GLY A 241 -13.66 5.37 -19.57
N PRO A 242 -12.98 4.88 -18.50
CA PRO A 242 -12.18 3.65 -18.56
C PRO A 242 -12.95 2.39 -19.03
N ILE A 243 -14.25 2.30 -18.74
CA ILE A 243 -15.06 1.15 -19.16
C ILE A 243 -15.14 0.95 -20.69
N ALA A 244 -14.77 1.96 -21.49
CA ALA A 244 -14.69 1.86 -22.95
C ALA A 244 -13.60 0.89 -23.44
N LEU A 245 -12.56 0.62 -22.64
CA LEU A 245 -11.54 -0.39 -22.98
C LEU A 245 -11.96 -1.83 -22.62
N VAL A 246 -13.04 -1.99 -21.86
CA VAL A 246 -13.50 -3.28 -21.38
C VAL A 246 -14.23 -4.04 -22.48
N SER A 247 -13.69 -5.20 -22.81
CA SER A 247 -14.17 -6.08 -23.87
C SER A 247 -14.09 -7.55 -23.43
N LYS A 248 -14.60 -8.47 -24.26
CA LYS A 248 -14.65 -9.90 -23.95
C LYS A 248 -13.26 -10.46 -23.60
N GLY A 249 -13.08 -10.87 -22.35
CA GLY A 249 -11.83 -11.44 -21.85
C GLY A 249 -10.87 -10.43 -21.22
N PHE A 250 -11.21 -9.15 -21.14
CA PHE A 250 -10.43 -8.13 -20.43
C PHE A 250 -10.42 -8.44 -18.92
N PRO A 251 -9.26 -8.52 -18.24
CA PRO A 251 -9.19 -8.89 -16.83
C PRO A 251 -9.42 -7.67 -15.92
N VAL A 252 -10.30 -7.83 -14.93
CA VAL A 252 -10.55 -6.82 -13.89
C VAL A 252 -10.43 -7.46 -12.52
N VAL A 253 -9.47 -7.00 -11.73
CA VAL A 253 -9.24 -7.40 -10.34
C VAL A 253 -9.95 -6.41 -9.42
N PHE A 254 -10.82 -6.92 -8.55
CA PHE A 254 -11.56 -6.13 -7.57
C PHE A 254 -10.99 -6.36 -6.17
N VAL A 255 -10.70 -5.27 -5.46
CA VAL A 255 -10.23 -5.27 -4.08
C VAL A 255 -11.36 -4.78 -3.17
N ASN A 256 -11.90 -5.70 -2.38
CA ASN A 256 -13.00 -5.49 -1.45
C ASN A 256 -12.51 -5.63 -0.01
N THR A 257 -12.49 -4.50 0.70
CA THR A 257 -12.12 -4.39 2.12
C THR A 257 -13.34 -4.42 3.05
N GLY A 258 -14.49 -4.94 2.60
CA GLY A 258 -15.78 -4.95 3.33
C GLY A 258 -16.63 -3.70 3.10
N GLU A 259 -15.99 -2.57 2.79
CA GLU A 259 -16.64 -1.26 2.62
C GLU A 259 -17.28 -1.06 1.25
N LEU A 260 -18.40 -0.32 1.21
CA LEU A 260 -19.13 0.03 -0.03
C LEU A 260 -19.38 -1.22 -0.90
N PHE A 261 -19.72 -2.32 -0.22
CA PHE A 261 -19.80 -3.65 -0.82
C PHE A 261 -20.84 -3.70 -1.95
N GLU A 262 -22.03 -3.11 -1.74
CA GLU A 262 -23.11 -3.19 -2.74
C GLU A 262 -22.77 -2.36 -3.98
N GLU A 263 -22.12 -1.20 -3.82
CA GLU A 263 -21.61 -0.40 -4.92
C GLU A 263 -20.49 -1.13 -5.69
N LEU A 264 -19.56 -1.76 -4.97
CA LEU A 264 -18.48 -2.53 -5.57
C LEU A 264 -19.00 -3.80 -6.28
N GLN A 265 -19.99 -4.49 -5.72
CA GLN A 265 -20.67 -5.61 -6.37
C GLN A 265 -21.45 -5.15 -7.61
N SER A 266 -22.08 -3.96 -7.58
CA SER A 266 -22.67 -3.35 -8.78
C SER A 266 -21.62 -3.08 -9.86
N ASN A 267 -20.44 -2.57 -9.48
CA ASN A 267 -19.32 -2.39 -10.41
C ASN A 267 -18.80 -3.73 -10.99
N VAL A 268 -18.80 -4.83 -10.21
CA VAL A 268 -18.48 -6.18 -10.73
C VAL A 268 -19.49 -6.62 -11.79
N GLN A 269 -20.79 -6.54 -11.51
CA GLN A 269 -21.83 -6.93 -12.47
C GLN A 269 -21.75 -6.09 -13.75
N GLU A 270 -21.43 -4.80 -13.61
CA GLU A 270 -21.26 -3.89 -14.74
C GLU A 270 -20.12 -4.30 -15.68
N MET A 271 -18.97 -4.72 -15.14
CA MET A 271 -17.85 -5.21 -15.93
C MET A 271 -18.15 -6.58 -16.58
N LYS A 272 -18.79 -7.49 -15.82
CA LYS A 272 -19.23 -8.81 -16.34
C LYS A 272 -20.21 -8.66 -17.50
N ALA A 273 -21.14 -7.70 -17.44
CA ALA A 273 -22.08 -7.40 -18.51
C ALA A 273 -21.41 -6.94 -19.83
N ARG A 274 -20.15 -6.49 -19.79
CA ARG A 274 -19.33 -6.13 -20.97
C ARG A 274 -18.31 -7.23 -21.35
N GLY A 275 -18.42 -8.40 -20.73
CA GLY A 275 -17.58 -9.56 -21.02
C GLY A 275 -16.22 -9.56 -20.34
N ALA A 276 -15.99 -8.71 -19.34
CA ALA A 276 -14.79 -8.80 -18.52
C ALA A 276 -14.66 -10.17 -17.83
N VAL A 277 -13.43 -10.62 -17.61
CA VAL A 277 -13.14 -11.73 -16.68
C VAL A 277 -12.75 -11.10 -15.35
N THR A 278 -13.50 -11.44 -14.31
CA THR A 278 -13.42 -10.76 -13.02
C THR A 278 -12.74 -11.62 -11.96
N PHE A 279 -11.78 -11.01 -11.26
CA PHE A 279 -11.07 -11.57 -10.13
C PHE A 279 -11.42 -10.77 -8.88
N GLY A 280 -11.59 -11.44 -7.73
CA GLY A 280 -11.96 -10.80 -6.47
C GLY A 280 -10.97 -11.13 -5.38
N ILE A 281 -10.55 -10.11 -4.63
CA ILE A 281 -9.82 -10.22 -3.37
C ILE A 281 -10.75 -9.59 -2.34
N SER A 282 -11.49 -10.43 -1.60
CA SER A 282 -12.63 -10.02 -0.80
C SER A 282 -12.45 -10.40 0.66
N VAL A 283 -12.65 -9.43 1.56
CA VAL A 283 -12.69 -9.69 3.00
C VAL A 283 -14.14 -9.92 3.46
N ASN A 284 -14.36 -11.00 4.22
CA ASN A 284 -15.59 -11.42 4.90
C ASN A 284 -16.83 -11.72 4.02
N ARG A 285 -17.00 -11.06 2.87
CA ARG A 285 -18.16 -11.20 1.99
C ARG A 285 -17.73 -11.25 0.51
N LYS A 286 -18.21 -12.26 -0.22
CA LYS A 286 -17.91 -12.48 -1.64
C LYS A 286 -18.68 -11.54 -2.58
N LEU A 287 -17.97 -10.90 -3.49
CA LEU A 287 -18.50 -10.07 -4.58
C LEU A 287 -19.17 -10.89 -5.70
N ASN A 288 -18.90 -12.19 -5.81
CA ASN A 288 -19.35 -13.08 -6.90
C ASN A 288 -18.66 -12.80 -8.27
N THR A 289 -17.35 -12.56 -8.21
CA THR A 289 -16.46 -12.56 -9.38
C THR A 289 -16.23 -13.97 -9.94
N ASP A 290 -15.61 -14.11 -11.11
CA ASP A 290 -15.40 -15.41 -11.80
C ASP A 290 -14.28 -16.25 -11.16
N ARG A 291 -13.39 -15.58 -10.44
CA ARG A 291 -12.41 -16.12 -9.49
C ARG A 291 -12.44 -15.25 -8.25
N GLU A 292 -12.45 -15.84 -7.06
CA GLU A 292 -12.53 -15.06 -5.82
C GLU A 292 -11.75 -15.70 -4.67
N ILE A 293 -10.81 -14.93 -4.13
CA ILE A 293 -10.07 -15.23 -2.90
C ILE A 293 -10.84 -14.56 -1.76
N LEU A 294 -11.40 -15.39 -0.87
CA LEU A 294 -12.10 -14.93 0.33
C LEU A 294 -11.15 -14.96 1.52
N LEU A 295 -10.92 -13.79 2.10
CA LEU A 295 -10.17 -13.56 3.33
C LEU A 295 -11.16 -13.45 4.49
N ASN A 296 -10.81 -13.97 5.66
CA ASN A 296 -11.61 -13.83 6.89
C ASN A 296 -10.80 -13.01 7.89
N VAL A 297 -11.37 -11.91 8.37
CA VAL A 297 -10.73 -10.97 9.30
C VAL A 297 -11.78 -10.50 10.31
N GLU A 298 -11.54 -10.72 11.60
CA GLU A 298 -12.50 -10.38 12.66
C GLU A 298 -12.63 -8.87 12.88
N ASP A 299 -11.51 -8.14 12.80
CA ASP A 299 -11.45 -6.68 12.95
C ASP A 299 -11.20 -6.04 11.59
N GLU A 300 -12.20 -5.34 11.05
CA GLU A 300 -12.14 -4.72 9.71
C GLU A 300 -10.99 -3.70 9.57
N ARG A 301 -10.50 -3.14 10.67
CA ARG A 301 -9.35 -2.22 10.67
C ARG A 301 -8.04 -2.94 10.32
N LEU A 302 -8.03 -4.29 10.36
CA LEU A 302 -6.91 -5.14 9.96
C LEU A 302 -6.99 -5.64 8.50
N ASN A 303 -8.08 -5.35 7.77
CA ASN A 303 -8.28 -5.72 6.37
C ASN A 303 -7.10 -5.39 5.41
N PRO A 304 -6.36 -4.26 5.51
CA PRO A 304 -5.23 -4.00 4.62
C PRO A 304 -4.11 -5.05 4.76
N PHE A 305 -3.91 -5.61 5.95
CA PHE A 305 -2.89 -6.64 6.22
C PHE A 305 -3.29 -8.01 5.63
N ALA A 306 -4.58 -8.25 5.41
CA ALA A 306 -5.06 -9.45 4.72
C ALA A 306 -4.91 -9.32 3.19
N VAL A 307 -5.22 -8.14 2.65
CA VAL A 307 -5.20 -7.88 1.20
C VAL A 307 -3.78 -7.75 0.65
N ALA A 308 -2.89 -7.06 1.36
CA ALA A 308 -1.54 -6.74 0.86
C ALA A 308 -0.70 -7.99 0.46
N PRO A 309 -0.64 -9.08 1.24
CA PRO A 309 0.05 -10.30 0.82
C PRO A 309 -0.55 -10.93 -0.44
N ILE A 310 -1.88 -10.89 -0.60
CA ILE A 310 -2.55 -11.49 -1.77
C ILE A 310 -2.21 -10.74 -3.06
N ILE A 311 -2.26 -9.40 -3.07
CA ILE A 311 -1.89 -8.61 -4.26
C ILE A 311 -0.41 -8.82 -4.64
N GLN A 312 0.48 -8.95 -3.64
CA GLN A 312 1.90 -9.22 -3.85
C GLN A 312 2.13 -10.63 -4.41
N LEU A 313 1.47 -11.65 -3.86
CA LEU A 313 1.54 -13.04 -4.36
C LEU A 313 0.99 -13.18 -5.77
N ILE A 314 -0.13 -12.51 -6.10
CA ILE A 314 -0.68 -12.50 -7.46
C ILE A 314 0.34 -11.94 -8.46
N ALA A 315 0.98 -10.81 -8.13
CA ALA A 315 2.01 -10.21 -8.98
C ALA A 315 3.25 -11.11 -9.09
N TYR A 316 3.71 -11.72 -8.00
CA TYR A 316 4.82 -12.69 -7.99
C TYR A 316 4.53 -13.87 -8.92
N TYR A 317 3.37 -14.52 -8.76
CA TYR A 317 3.01 -15.68 -9.58
C TYR A 317 2.78 -15.30 -11.05
N ALA A 318 2.25 -14.11 -11.35
CA ALA A 318 2.18 -13.60 -12.72
C ALA A 318 3.58 -13.38 -13.34
N SER A 319 4.55 -12.87 -12.57
CA SER A 319 5.93 -12.67 -12.99
C SER A 319 6.64 -13.98 -13.33
N VAL A 320 6.67 -14.95 -12.41
CA VAL A 320 7.36 -16.23 -12.65
C VAL A 320 6.66 -17.07 -13.71
N SER A 321 5.33 -16.95 -13.87
CA SER A 321 4.59 -17.60 -14.98
C SER A 321 4.92 -17.02 -16.35
N ARG A 322 5.43 -15.78 -16.42
CA ARG A 322 6.00 -15.16 -17.62
C ARG A 322 7.49 -15.49 -17.81
N GLY A 323 8.09 -16.32 -16.95
CA GLY A 323 9.53 -16.62 -16.96
C GLY A 323 10.40 -15.44 -16.53
N LEU A 324 9.84 -14.46 -15.82
CA LEU A 324 10.54 -13.25 -15.37
C LEU A 324 11.14 -13.44 -13.97
N ASN A 325 12.16 -12.64 -13.65
CA ASN A 325 12.79 -12.63 -12.33
C ASN A 325 12.28 -11.42 -11.52
N PRO A 326 11.42 -11.62 -10.51
CA PRO A 326 10.85 -10.53 -9.71
C PRO A 326 11.86 -9.80 -8.83
N ASP A 327 13.03 -10.39 -8.55
CA ASP A 327 14.10 -9.71 -7.79
C ASP A 327 14.83 -8.64 -8.64
N ARG A 328 14.73 -8.71 -9.97
CA ARG A 328 15.50 -7.88 -10.92
C ARG A 328 14.64 -7.38 -12.10
N PRO A 329 13.58 -6.60 -11.84
CA PRO A 329 12.79 -5.99 -12.90
C PRO A 329 13.64 -5.04 -13.76
N ARG A 330 13.40 -5.05 -15.07
CA ARG A 330 14.11 -4.20 -16.04
C ARG A 330 13.84 -2.72 -15.78
N ASN A 331 14.83 -1.89 -16.02
CA ASN A 331 14.75 -0.41 -15.95
C ASN A 331 14.37 0.16 -14.57
N LEU A 332 14.33 -0.66 -13.51
CA LEU A 332 14.04 -0.23 -12.15
C LEU A 332 15.24 -0.48 -11.23
N ALA A 333 15.57 0.53 -10.44
CA ALA A 333 16.49 0.42 -9.32
C ALA A 333 15.71 0.39 -8.00
N LYS A 334 16.29 -0.23 -6.97
CA LYS A 334 15.73 -0.30 -5.61
C LYS A 334 15.37 1.07 -5.01
N THR A 335 16.15 2.09 -5.37
CA THR A 335 15.98 3.45 -4.89
C THR A 335 16.23 4.42 -6.03
N VAL A 336 15.37 5.44 -6.16
CA VAL A 336 15.60 6.59 -7.05
C VAL A 336 16.33 7.66 -6.24
N THR A 337 17.65 7.79 -6.48
CA THR A 337 18.55 8.71 -5.75
C THR A 337 19.15 9.80 -6.65
N VAL A 338 18.71 9.89 -7.91
CA VAL A 338 19.18 10.83 -8.94
C VAL A 338 17.97 11.28 -9.79
N GLU A 339 18.07 12.45 -10.39
CA GLU A 339 17.13 12.98 -11.40
C GLU A 339 17.24 12.22 -12.74
#